data_AF-A0A9D0R9K3-F1
#
_entry.id   AF-A0A9D0R9K3-F1
#
_cell.length_a   1.000
_cell.length_b   1.000
_cell.length_c   1.000
_cell.angle_alpha   90.00
_cell.angle_beta   90.00
_cell.angle_gamma   90.00
#
_symmetry.space_group_name_H-M   'P 1'
#
loop_
_entity.id
_entity.type
_entity.pdbx_description
1 polymer ?
#
loop_
_entity_poly.entity_id
_entity_poly.type
_entity_poly.pdbx_seq_one_letter_code
_entity_poly.pdbx_strand_id
1 'polypeptide(L)'
;MRLNNNTLGLALAALVSSLPAMAIGAPDDQNDGRSWHYSFDHTYSHGMPSSRIPPQPSWFSGRFGLARGVGEAIRLHRLTQWDNGERSYAYYIGDVLYAWYDPWGLELSIRDLQDTTRPVCHWDPLSRFQRDSSAPREHCETLLHKLAATLARSGPAPL
;
A
#
# COMPACT_ATOMS: atom_id res chain seq x y z
N MET A 1 38.24 -6.25 -46.14
CA MET A 1 37.28 -5.16 -46.42
C MET A 1 36.96 -4.53 -45.05
N ARG A 2 37.55 -3.38 -44.62
CA ARG A 2 37.23 -1.96 -44.99
C ARG A 2 35.71 -1.74 -45.02
N LEU A 3 35.04 -0.83 -44.31
CA LEU A 3 35.28 0.41 -43.52
C LEU A 3 34.02 0.61 -42.62
N ASN A 4 33.96 1.16 -41.39
CA ASN A 4 34.40 2.43 -40.77
C ASN A 4 33.22 3.41 -40.48
N ASN A 5 33.38 4.24 -39.43
CA ASN A 5 32.72 5.53 -39.07
C ASN A 5 31.78 5.48 -37.84
N ASN A 6 32.16 5.99 -36.65
CA ASN A 6 32.23 7.41 -36.17
C ASN A 6 30.87 8.15 -36.38
N THR A 7 30.28 8.91 -35.43
CA THR A 7 30.82 10.11 -34.75
C THR A 7 29.83 10.65 -33.68
N LEU A 8 30.36 11.50 -32.78
CA LEU A 8 29.77 12.25 -31.65
C LEU A 8 28.57 13.17 -31.94
N GLY A 9 27.84 13.55 -30.87
CA GLY A 9 27.02 14.76 -30.82
C GLY A 9 26.43 15.08 -29.44
N LEU A 10 27.15 15.86 -28.61
CA LEU A 10 26.63 16.57 -27.44
C LEU A 10 25.78 17.76 -27.89
N ALA A 11 24.66 18.03 -27.20
CA ALA A 11 24.02 19.34 -27.20
C ALA A 11 23.40 19.63 -25.81
N LEU A 12 23.99 20.61 -25.11
CA LEU A 12 23.37 21.30 -23.98
C LEU A 12 22.38 22.34 -24.51
N ALA A 13 21.22 22.45 -23.87
CA ALA A 13 20.40 23.65 -23.93
C ALA A 13 19.79 23.92 -22.55
N ALA A 14 20.27 24.98 -21.90
CA ALA A 14 19.71 25.54 -20.69
C ALA A 14 18.62 26.57 -21.06
N LEU A 15 17.48 26.52 -20.38
CA LEU A 15 16.50 27.60 -20.39
C LEU A 15 16.08 27.89 -18.95
N VAL A 16 16.55 29.04 -18.48
CA VAL A 16 16.18 29.68 -17.22
C VAL A 16 14.98 30.56 -17.51
N SER A 17 13.87 30.32 -16.81
CA SER A 17 12.71 31.22 -16.82
C SER A 17 12.38 31.64 -15.40
N SER A 18 12.65 32.93 -15.18
CA SER A 18 12.37 33.80 -14.05
C SER A 18 10.90 33.83 -13.61
N LEU A 19 10.65 33.83 -12.30
CA LEU A 19 9.36 34.13 -11.69
C LEU A 19 9.50 35.34 -10.74
N PRO A 20 8.55 36.28 -10.75
CA PRO A 20 8.58 37.46 -9.90
C PRO A 20 8.06 37.17 -8.50
N ALA A 21 8.69 37.80 -7.51
CA ALA A 21 8.21 37.90 -6.14
C ALA A 21 7.03 38.89 -6.07
N MET A 22 5.92 38.48 -5.44
CA MET A 22 4.91 39.42 -4.95
C MET A 22 4.46 39.02 -3.55
N ALA A 23 4.66 39.96 -2.63
CA ALA A 23 4.26 39.94 -1.24
C ALA A 23 2.81 40.41 -1.09
N ILE A 24 1.99 39.68 -0.34
CA ILE A 24 0.68 40.11 0.18
C ILE A 24 0.49 39.28 1.47
N GLY A 25 0.64 39.82 2.67
CA GLY A 25 -0.39 40.61 3.35
C GLY A 25 -1.21 39.68 4.25
N ALA A 26 -0.86 39.59 5.53
CA ALA A 26 -1.71 38.97 6.54
C ALA A 26 -2.93 39.86 6.80
N PRO A 27 -4.10 39.26 7.02
CA PRO A 27 -4.82 39.61 8.25
C PRO A 27 -5.49 38.43 8.96
N ASP A 28 -5.83 38.74 10.20
CA ASP A 28 -6.26 37.96 11.35
C ASP A 28 -7.52 37.08 11.22
N ASP A 29 -7.48 35.99 11.98
CA ASP A 29 -8.42 35.60 13.05
C ASP A 29 -9.94 35.71 12.79
N GLN A 30 -10.57 34.57 12.50
CA GLN A 30 -11.77 34.17 13.23
C GLN A 30 -12.11 32.68 13.07
N ASN A 31 -12.13 32.01 14.22
CA ASN A 31 -12.43 30.60 14.43
C ASN A 31 -13.91 30.47 14.80
N ASP A 32 -14.74 30.09 13.84
CA ASP A 32 -16.18 29.97 14.02
C ASP A 32 -16.57 28.51 13.76
N GLY A 33 -16.37 27.67 14.78
CA GLY A 33 -16.77 26.28 14.73
C GLY A 33 -18.28 26.14 14.50
N ARG A 34 -18.66 25.62 13.32
CA ARG A 34 -19.72 24.62 13.05
C ARG A 34 -20.21 24.69 11.60
N SER A 35 -20.03 23.61 10.83
CA SER A 35 -21.06 22.92 10.04
C SER A 35 -20.41 22.11 8.91
N TRP A 36 -20.53 20.78 8.96
CA TRP A 36 -20.12 19.90 7.87
C TRP A 36 -21.25 19.83 6.84
N HIS A 37 -21.23 20.72 5.84
CA HIS A 37 -21.99 20.51 4.61
C HIS A 37 -21.15 19.64 3.67
N TYR A 38 -21.65 18.43 3.37
CA TYR A 38 -21.11 17.59 2.31
C TYR A 38 -21.65 18.10 0.96
N SER A 39 -20.81 18.81 0.23
CA SER A 39 -21.01 19.09 -1.20
C SER A 39 -20.14 18.12 -2.01
N PHE A 40 -20.76 17.16 -2.69
CA PHE A 40 -20.09 16.37 -3.72
C PHE A 40 -19.98 17.23 -4.98
N ASP A 41 -18.83 17.91 -5.17
CA ASP A 41 -18.51 18.56 -6.44
C ASP A 41 -17.37 17.83 -7.15
N HIS A 42 -17.68 17.37 -8.36
CA HIS A 42 -16.76 16.70 -9.27
C HIS A 42 -15.68 17.69 -9.73
N THR A 43 -14.51 17.63 -9.10
CA THR A 43 -13.33 18.37 -9.57
C THR A 43 -12.18 17.39 -9.73
N TYR A 44 -11.76 17.15 -10.97
CA TYR A 44 -10.50 16.46 -11.26
C TYR A 44 -9.36 17.28 -10.62
N SER A 45 -8.86 16.78 -9.49
CA SER A 45 -7.75 17.38 -8.75
C SER A 45 -6.46 16.64 -9.09
N HIS A 46 -5.53 17.31 -9.76
CA HIS A 46 -4.12 16.91 -9.86
C HIS A 46 -3.30 17.32 -8.62
N GLY A 47 -3.95 17.63 -7.48
CA GLY A 47 -3.28 17.96 -6.23
C GLY A 47 -3.40 16.82 -5.22
N MET A 48 -2.28 16.22 -4.82
CA MET A 48 -2.22 15.40 -3.60
C MET A 48 -2.73 16.24 -2.42
N PRO A 49 -3.72 15.78 -1.64
CA PRO A 49 -4.10 16.46 -0.41
C PRO A 49 -2.93 16.48 0.57
N SER A 50 -2.59 17.67 1.08
CA SER A 50 -1.65 17.81 2.19
C SER A 50 -2.34 17.46 3.52
N SER A 51 -2.50 16.16 3.81
CA SER A 51 -2.84 15.63 5.15
C SER A 51 -2.10 14.31 5.39
N ARG A 52 -0.87 14.43 5.90
CA ARG A 52 0.28 13.51 5.83
C ARG A 52 0.21 12.21 6.66
N ILE A 53 -0.95 11.58 6.81
CA ILE A 53 -1.02 10.24 7.41
C ILE A 53 -1.79 9.33 6.45
N PRO A 54 -1.16 8.29 5.86
CA PRO A 54 -1.89 7.34 5.03
C PRO A 54 -3.03 6.70 5.84
N PRO A 55 -4.14 6.28 5.20
CA PRO A 55 -5.25 5.66 5.92
C PRO A 55 -4.76 4.49 6.76
N GLN A 56 -5.31 4.35 7.97
CA GLN A 56 -4.99 3.23 8.84
C GLN A 56 -5.51 1.91 8.25
N PRO A 57 -4.89 0.76 8.55
CA PRO A 57 -5.33 -0.56 8.07
C PRO A 57 -6.83 -0.83 8.30
N SER A 58 -7.39 -0.43 9.45
CA SER A 58 -8.83 -0.56 9.74
C SER A 58 -9.75 0.17 8.75
N TRP A 59 -9.31 1.29 8.17
CA TRP A 59 -10.07 1.98 7.12
C TRP A 59 -10.19 1.10 5.86
N PHE A 60 -9.11 0.40 5.51
CA PHE A 60 -9.12 -0.55 4.41
C PHE A 60 -9.94 -1.80 4.73
N SER A 61 -9.88 -2.32 5.97
CA SER A 61 -10.76 -3.40 6.44
C SER A 61 -12.23 -3.07 6.21
N GLY A 62 -12.66 -1.87 6.64
CA GLY A 62 -14.05 -1.44 6.53
C GLY A 62 -14.53 -1.21 5.09
N ARG A 63 -13.64 -0.73 4.20
CA ARG A 63 -14.01 -0.38 2.82
C ARG A 63 -13.87 -1.52 1.82
N PHE A 64 -12.85 -2.36 1.98
CA PHE A 64 -12.46 -3.37 0.99
C PHE A 64 -12.40 -4.78 1.57
N GLY A 65 -12.69 -4.96 2.86
CA GLY A 65 -12.66 -6.24 3.55
C GLY A 65 -11.37 -6.51 4.31
N LEU A 66 -11.43 -7.51 5.19
CA LEU A 66 -10.37 -7.81 6.16
C LEU A 66 -9.01 -8.12 5.50
N ALA A 67 -8.98 -8.85 4.39
CA ALA A 67 -7.73 -9.19 3.72
C ALA A 67 -6.97 -7.95 3.23
N ARG A 68 -7.69 -6.96 2.69
CA ARG A 68 -7.11 -5.65 2.34
C ARG A 68 -6.50 -4.96 3.56
N GLY A 69 -7.24 -4.90 4.67
CA GLY A 69 -6.75 -4.31 5.92
C GLY A 69 -5.48 -5.02 6.42
N VAL A 70 -5.49 -6.35 6.44
CA VAL A 70 -4.35 -7.18 6.84
C VAL A 70 -3.12 -6.91 5.97
N GLY A 71 -3.28 -6.81 4.65
CA GLY A 71 -2.18 -6.45 3.75
C GLY A 71 -1.54 -5.10 4.08
N GLU A 72 -2.37 -4.07 4.30
CA GLU A 72 -1.88 -2.75 4.70
C GLU A 72 -1.24 -2.76 6.10
N ALA A 73 -1.72 -3.59 7.03
CA ALA A 73 -1.07 -3.78 8.31
C ALA A 73 0.30 -4.47 8.17
N ILE A 74 0.43 -5.48 7.30
CA ILE A 74 1.72 -6.10 6.97
C ILE A 74 2.70 -5.05 6.45
N ARG A 75 2.29 -4.22 5.50
CA ARG A 75 3.14 -3.17 4.92
C ARG A 75 3.75 -2.24 5.98
N LEU A 76 3.01 -1.96 7.05
CA LEU A 76 3.43 -1.08 8.14
C LEU A 76 4.15 -1.82 9.27
N HIS A 77 4.13 -3.16 9.31
CA HIS A 77 4.64 -3.93 10.43
C HIS A 77 6.18 -4.01 10.44
N ARG A 78 6.79 -3.89 11.63
CA ARG A 78 8.25 -3.84 11.80
C ARG A 78 9.03 -5.11 11.40
N LEU A 79 8.36 -6.27 11.38
CA LEU A 79 8.95 -7.56 10.98
C LEU A 79 8.81 -7.84 9.48
N THR A 80 8.20 -6.92 8.75
CA THR A 80 8.00 -7.05 7.32
C THR A 80 9.25 -6.61 6.58
N GLN A 81 9.63 -7.39 5.57
CA GLN A 81 10.73 -7.09 4.68
C GLN A 81 10.21 -6.86 3.27
N TRP A 82 10.90 -6.00 2.52
CA TRP A 82 10.61 -5.79 1.11
C TRP A 82 11.32 -6.86 0.27
N ASP A 83 10.57 -7.67 -0.45
CA ASP A 83 11.10 -8.60 -1.45
C ASP A 83 11.12 -7.90 -2.82
N ASN A 84 12.33 -7.63 -3.32
CA ASN A 84 12.51 -6.97 -4.63
C ASN A 84 12.16 -7.87 -5.81
N GLY A 85 12.30 -9.19 -5.68
CA GLY A 85 12.00 -10.14 -6.75
C GLY A 85 10.50 -10.27 -6.95
N GLU A 86 9.78 -10.52 -5.86
CA GLU A 86 8.32 -10.65 -5.86
C GLU A 86 7.60 -9.30 -5.79
N ARG A 87 8.33 -8.19 -5.65
CA ARG A 87 7.77 -6.83 -5.54
C ARG A 87 6.68 -6.75 -4.46
N SER A 88 6.91 -7.41 -3.33
CA SER A 88 5.91 -7.57 -2.27
C SER A 88 6.51 -7.38 -0.88
N TYR A 89 5.64 -7.11 0.09
CA TYR A 89 5.97 -7.05 1.50
C TYR A 89 5.84 -8.45 2.11
N ALA A 90 6.96 -9.06 2.49
CA ALA A 90 7.04 -10.37 3.08
C ALA A 90 7.06 -10.29 4.61
N TYR A 91 6.11 -10.97 5.27
CA TYR A 91 5.94 -11.02 6.71
C TYR A 91 6.40 -12.37 7.27
N TYR A 92 7.38 -12.33 8.17
CA TYR A 92 8.01 -13.52 8.75
C TYR A 92 7.64 -13.67 10.23
N ILE A 93 7.47 -14.92 10.68
CA ILE A 93 7.43 -15.30 12.09
C ILE A 93 8.61 -16.23 12.37
N GLY A 94 9.61 -15.73 13.11
CA GLY A 94 10.93 -16.35 13.12
C GLY A 94 11.53 -16.27 11.71
N ASP A 95 12.03 -17.39 11.20
CA ASP A 95 12.61 -17.49 9.84
C ASP A 95 11.62 -18.04 8.79
N VAL A 96 10.34 -18.17 9.13
CA VAL A 96 9.32 -18.74 8.24
C VAL A 96 8.46 -17.64 7.64
N LEU A 97 8.43 -17.59 6.29
CA LEU A 97 7.52 -16.72 5.55
C LEU A 97 6.08 -17.11 5.85
N TYR A 98 5.36 -16.20 6.51
CA TYR A 98 3.98 -16.43 6.91
C TYR A 98 2.99 -15.83 5.92
N ALA A 99 3.23 -14.61 5.46
CA ALA A 99 2.36 -13.94 4.51
C ALA A 99 3.15 -13.01 3.59
N TRP A 100 2.61 -12.72 2.42
CA TRP A 100 3.12 -11.67 1.54
C TRP A 100 1.97 -10.83 0.99
N TYR A 101 2.29 -9.57 0.74
CA TYR A 101 1.33 -8.58 0.31
C TYR A 101 1.91 -7.75 -0.84
N ASP A 102 1.28 -7.81 -2.01
CA ASP A 102 1.60 -6.95 -3.16
C ASP A 102 0.86 -5.61 -3.00
N PRO A 103 1.57 -4.49 -2.78
CA PRO A 103 0.94 -3.18 -2.57
C PRO A 103 0.39 -2.56 -3.86
N TRP A 104 0.71 -3.08 -5.05
CA TRP A 104 0.20 -2.59 -6.34
C TRP A 104 -0.89 -3.49 -6.88
N GLY A 105 -0.66 -4.80 -6.86
CA GLY A 105 -1.67 -5.80 -7.17
C GLY A 105 -2.78 -5.87 -6.14
N LEU A 106 -2.54 -5.36 -4.91
CA LEU A 106 -3.46 -5.35 -3.78
C LEU A 106 -3.80 -6.74 -3.24
N GLU A 107 -2.98 -7.74 -3.59
CA GLU A 107 -3.20 -9.15 -3.30
C GLU A 107 -2.52 -9.54 -1.99
N LEU A 108 -3.23 -10.35 -1.19
CA LEU A 108 -2.71 -10.92 0.04
C LEU A 108 -2.60 -12.43 -0.14
N SER A 109 -1.47 -12.98 0.31
CA SER A 109 -1.27 -14.42 0.35
C SER A 109 -0.78 -14.84 1.73
N ILE A 110 -1.30 -15.95 2.24
CA ILE A 110 -0.98 -16.47 3.57
C ILE A 110 -0.65 -17.95 3.46
N ARG A 111 0.44 -18.35 4.11
CA ARG A 111 0.86 -19.75 4.26
C ARG A 111 0.54 -20.23 5.67
N ASP A 112 0.21 -21.50 5.83
CA ASP A 112 0.13 -22.10 7.17
C ASP A 112 1.54 -22.35 7.73
N LEU A 113 1.82 -21.86 8.95
CA LEU A 113 3.09 -22.12 9.63
C LEU A 113 3.18 -23.54 10.17
N GLN A 114 2.04 -24.17 10.48
CA GLN A 114 2.01 -25.52 11.05
C GLN A 114 2.20 -26.58 9.97
N ASP A 115 1.91 -26.22 8.72
CA ASP A 115 1.94 -27.14 7.60
C ASP A 115 2.38 -26.39 6.34
N THR A 116 3.69 -26.28 6.15
CA THR A 116 4.27 -25.64 4.96
C THR A 116 4.11 -26.48 3.69
N THR A 117 3.64 -27.72 3.83
CA THR A 117 3.23 -28.56 2.68
C THR A 117 1.84 -28.17 2.18
N ARG A 118 1.06 -27.47 3.01
CA ARG A 118 -0.23 -26.96 2.58
C ARG A 118 -0.07 -25.82 1.59
N PRO A 119 -1.01 -25.78 0.65
CA PRO A 119 -1.08 -24.71 -0.31
C PRO A 119 -1.37 -23.35 0.32
N VAL A 120 -0.98 -22.32 -0.43
CA VAL A 120 -1.11 -20.92 -0.06
C VAL A 120 -2.56 -20.47 -0.24
N CYS A 121 -3.04 -19.69 0.71
CA CYS A 121 -4.33 -19.02 0.63
C CYS A 121 -4.16 -17.65 0.00
N HIS A 122 -4.97 -17.33 -1.02
CA HIS A 122 -4.88 -16.09 -1.79
C HIS A 122 -6.18 -15.28 -1.70
N TRP A 123 -6.03 -13.96 -1.55
CA TRP A 123 -7.12 -12.99 -1.59
C TRP A 123 -6.84 -11.91 -2.62
N ASP A 124 -7.90 -11.59 -3.35
CA ASP A 124 -7.89 -10.56 -4.39
C ASP A 124 -7.97 -9.14 -3.80
N PRO A 125 -7.86 -8.10 -4.65
CA PRO A 125 -7.94 -6.68 -4.24
C PRO A 125 -9.19 -6.29 -3.46
N LEU A 126 -10.29 -7.06 -3.62
CA LEU A 126 -11.59 -6.84 -3.00
C LEU A 126 -11.83 -7.80 -1.83
N SER A 127 -10.75 -8.36 -1.28
CA SER A 127 -10.75 -9.35 -0.19
C SER A 127 -11.56 -10.60 -0.48
N ARG A 128 -11.72 -10.99 -1.75
CA ARG A 128 -12.39 -12.23 -2.10
C ARG A 128 -11.36 -13.36 -2.12
N PHE A 129 -11.73 -14.46 -1.48
CA PHE A 129 -10.95 -15.70 -1.53
C PHE A 129 -10.88 -16.21 -2.97
N GLN A 130 -9.66 -16.40 -3.47
CA GLN A 130 -9.45 -16.84 -4.84
C GLN A 130 -9.54 -18.37 -4.96
N ARG A 131 -10.19 -18.85 -6.03
CA ARG A 131 -10.46 -20.29 -6.24
C ARG A 131 -9.20 -21.10 -6.58
N ASP A 132 -8.16 -20.44 -7.08
CA ASP A 132 -6.84 -21.04 -7.33
C ASP A 132 -6.07 -21.33 -6.03
N SER A 133 -6.53 -20.80 -4.90
CA SER A 133 -6.08 -21.25 -3.57
C SER A 133 -6.33 -22.73 -3.44
N SER A 134 -5.26 -23.48 -3.15
CA SER A 134 -5.33 -24.94 -3.13
C SER A 134 -5.76 -25.48 -1.76
N ALA A 135 -6.00 -24.60 -0.78
CA ALA A 135 -6.49 -24.92 0.56
C ALA A 135 -8.02 -24.72 0.68
N PRO A 136 -8.71 -25.47 1.56
CA PRO A 136 -10.12 -25.24 1.84
C PRO A 136 -10.37 -23.81 2.36
N ARG A 137 -11.43 -23.17 1.87
CA ARG A 137 -11.78 -21.78 2.21
C ARG A 137 -11.83 -21.50 3.71
N GLU A 138 -12.47 -22.38 4.48
CA GLU A 138 -12.61 -22.24 5.95
C GLU A 138 -11.25 -22.20 6.65
N HIS A 139 -10.29 -23.00 6.17
CA HIS A 139 -8.92 -23.00 6.68
C HIS A 139 -8.23 -21.66 6.38
N CYS A 140 -8.40 -21.15 5.15
CA CYS A 140 -7.84 -19.86 4.75
C CYS A 140 -8.45 -18.68 5.53
N GLU A 141 -9.77 -18.68 5.74
CA GLU A 141 -10.43 -17.68 6.57
C GLU A 141 -9.91 -17.73 8.01
N THR A 142 -9.70 -18.94 8.55
CA THR A 142 -9.08 -19.12 9.88
C THR A 142 -7.67 -18.52 9.93
N LEU A 143 -6.83 -18.76 8.91
CA LEU A 143 -5.48 -18.19 8.83
C LEU A 143 -5.52 -16.66 8.73
N LEU A 144 -6.43 -16.10 7.93
CA LEU A 144 -6.62 -14.66 7.81
C LEU A 144 -6.98 -14.02 9.16
N HIS A 145 -7.92 -14.61 9.90
CA HIS A 145 -8.31 -14.11 11.22
C HIS A 145 -7.17 -14.25 12.25
N LYS A 146 -6.42 -15.35 12.23
CA LYS A 146 -5.23 -15.53 13.10
C LYS A 146 -4.14 -14.49 12.80
N LEU A 147 -3.89 -14.22 11.53
CA LEU A 147 -2.92 -13.20 11.11
C LEU A 147 -3.39 -11.80 11.52
N ALA A 148 -4.67 -11.47 11.28
CA ALA A 148 -5.26 -10.20 11.71
C ALA A 148 -5.11 -9.98 13.23
N ALA A 149 -5.46 -11.00 14.02
CA ALA A 149 -5.31 -10.93 15.48
C ALA A 149 -3.85 -10.79 15.92
N THR A 150 -2.91 -11.38 15.19
CA THR A 150 -1.48 -11.24 15.47
C THR A 150 -1.00 -9.83 15.20
N LEU A 151 -1.29 -9.30 14.01
CA LEU A 151 -0.93 -7.94 13.62
C LEU A 151 -1.59 -6.87 14.50
N ALA A 152 -2.83 -7.08 14.94
CA ALA A 152 -3.50 -6.16 15.85
C ALA A 152 -2.83 -6.10 17.25
N ARG A 153 -2.19 -7.19 17.70
CA ARG A 153 -1.48 -7.23 18.99
C ARG A 153 -0.06 -6.68 18.91
N SER A 154 0.63 -6.88 17.79
CA SER A 154 2.06 -6.57 17.66
C SER A 154 2.38 -5.41 16.72
N GLY A 155 1.39 -4.96 15.95
CA GLY A 155 1.54 -3.97 14.90
C GLY A 155 1.34 -2.53 15.37
N PRO A 156 1.74 -1.56 14.53
CA PRO A 156 1.68 -0.14 14.87
C PRO A 156 0.28 0.46 14.75
N ALA A 157 -0.70 -0.29 14.24
CA ALA A 157 -2.00 0.23 13.83
C ALA A 157 -3.14 -0.79 14.00
N PRO A 158 -4.37 -0.33 14.30
CA PRO A 158 -5.53 -1.20 14.47
C PRO A 158 -6.04 -1.76 13.14
N LEU A 159 -6.70 -2.93 13.21
CA LEU A 159 -7.27 -3.68 12.08
C LEU A 159 -8.79 -3.80 12.19
#